data_AF-A0A8K1FKP3-F1
#
_entry.id   AF-A0A8K1FKP3-F1
#
_cell.length_a   1.000
_cell.length_b   1.000
_cell.length_c   1.000
_cell.angle_alpha   90.00
_cell.angle_beta   90.00
_cell.angle_gamma   90.00
#
_symmetry.space_group_name_H-M   'P 1'
#
loop_
_entity.id
_entity.type
_entity.pdbx_description
1 polymer ?
#
loop_
_entity_poly.entity_id
_entity_poly.type
_entity_poly.pdbx_seq_one_letter_code
_entity_poly.pdbx_strand_id
1 'polypeptide(L)'
;MVTTTTLAAASAACVATGVAIGWTLAQTHKREVQEYLGDEKTKDKVIASLQEEVERQKKLRAQERSGRTNAEKEAREAIQRQQELTGYKYEAIGQVQSCFVERRGTPRQSTLVPSSRGRIKLRTNIPPSSLECLDQFSHLWVIFDFHENTNVSKKTSTFPAKIAPPRLGGQKVGLFSTRTPHRPNSIGLTVVKIDAVYGRYIEISGHDLVNGTPVLDVKPYVPMDFIPDHVCPHWVNTRSDHLAQPVEFASEVTETLTTLVKQEKLRFYKTVEDVSTAIQEMLVLDIRSVHQGRGKAAEEQIFMCRFDNLEIDFQTLEDKIHIVKCTYCPST
;
A
#
# COMPACT_ATOMS: atom_id res chain seq x y z
N MET A 1 92.04 47.11 -17.68
CA MET A 1 91.60 47.69 -16.38
C MET A 1 90.98 49.04 -16.67
N VAL A 2 89.91 49.43 -15.96
CA VAL A 2 88.99 50.56 -16.23
C VAL A 2 87.94 50.18 -17.29
N THR A 3 86.63 50.04 -17.06
CA THR A 3 85.74 50.34 -15.92
C THR A 3 84.54 49.37 -15.93
N THR A 4 84.61 48.30 -15.15
CA THR A 4 83.42 47.53 -14.66
C THR A 4 82.70 48.25 -13.51
N THR A 5 83.15 49.45 -13.15
CA THR A 5 82.68 50.26 -12.02
C THR A 5 81.43 51.11 -12.30
N THR A 6 81.10 51.39 -13.57
CA THR A 6 79.92 52.24 -13.90
C THR A 6 78.61 51.45 -13.93
N LEU A 7 78.62 50.17 -14.32
CA LEU A 7 77.41 49.34 -14.36
C LEU A 7 76.97 48.87 -12.96
N ALA A 8 77.93 48.66 -12.05
CA ALA A 8 77.65 48.30 -10.65
C ALA A 8 77.10 49.48 -9.82
N ALA A 9 77.53 50.71 -10.12
CA ALA A 9 77.02 51.91 -9.45
C ALA A 9 75.58 52.23 -9.87
N ALA A 10 75.24 52.07 -11.15
CA ALA A 10 73.88 52.29 -11.66
C ALA A 10 72.88 51.24 -11.14
N SER A 11 73.28 49.97 -11.05
CA SER A 11 72.44 48.91 -10.50
C SER A 11 72.26 49.05 -8.98
N ALA A 12 73.31 49.43 -8.25
CA ALA A 12 73.21 49.74 -6.82
C ALA A 12 72.30 50.95 -6.54
N ALA A 13 72.37 52.00 -7.38
CA ALA A 13 71.49 53.17 -7.27
C ALA A 13 70.02 52.83 -7.55
N CYS A 14 69.72 52.00 -8.55
CA CYS A 14 68.36 51.52 -8.84
C CYS A 14 67.79 50.61 -7.74
N VAL A 15 68.61 49.72 -7.18
CA VAL A 15 68.19 48.86 -6.05
C VAL A 15 67.96 49.72 -4.81
N ALA A 16 68.84 50.69 -4.52
CA ALA A 16 68.67 51.59 -3.39
C ALA A 16 67.43 52.49 -3.52
N THR A 17 67.12 53.01 -4.72
CA THR A 17 65.89 53.77 -4.97
C THR A 17 64.64 52.88 -4.91
N GLY A 18 64.69 51.67 -5.45
CA GLY A 18 63.58 50.71 -5.35
C GLY A 18 63.30 50.27 -3.90
N VAL A 19 64.35 50.04 -3.11
CA VAL A 19 64.23 49.75 -1.67
C VAL A 19 63.72 50.97 -0.91
N ALA A 20 64.20 52.18 -1.22
CA ALA A 20 63.72 53.41 -0.59
C ALA A 20 62.25 53.67 -0.89
N ILE A 21 61.82 53.54 -2.16
CA ILE A 21 60.43 53.69 -2.60
C ILE A 21 59.54 52.62 -1.95
N GLY A 22 59.98 51.36 -1.97
CA GLY A 22 59.28 50.25 -1.32
C GLY A 22 59.17 50.43 0.20
N TRP A 23 60.20 50.97 0.84
CA TRP A 23 60.18 51.27 2.27
C TRP A 23 59.26 52.45 2.60
N THR A 24 59.25 53.51 1.78
CA THR A 24 58.28 54.60 1.95
C THR A 24 56.85 54.16 1.71
N LEU A 25 56.57 53.34 0.69
CA LEU A 25 55.23 52.77 0.44
C LEU A 25 54.78 51.84 1.56
N ALA A 26 55.69 51.00 2.06
CA ALA A 26 55.40 50.15 3.21
C ALA A 26 55.19 50.96 4.49
N GLN A 27 55.89 52.09 4.66
CA GLN A 27 55.67 53.00 5.78
C GLN A 27 54.37 53.79 5.65
N THR A 28 54.00 54.28 4.47
CA THR A 28 52.70 54.96 4.27
C THR A 28 51.55 53.97 4.44
N HIS A 29 51.66 52.76 3.89
CA HIS A 29 50.65 51.73 4.06
C HIS A 29 50.59 51.21 5.51
N LYS A 30 51.73 51.13 6.23
CA LYS A 30 51.72 50.90 7.69
C LYS A 30 51.05 52.05 8.42
N ARG A 31 51.28 53.30 8.03
CA ARG A 31 50.73 54.49 8.69
C ARG A 31 49.23 54.63 8.44
N GLU A 32 48.75 54.37 7.23
CA GLU A 32 47.32 54.27 6.88
C GLU A 32 46.64 53.10 7.59
N VAL A 33 47.28 51.92 7.62
CA VAL A 33 46.79 50.77 8.37
C VAL A 33 46.81 51.04 9.87
N GLN A 34 47.77 51.81 10.39
CA GLN A 34 47.87 52.16 11.81
C GLN A 34 46.92 53.31 12.20
N GLU A 35 46.55 54.17 11.27
CA GLU A 35 45.46 55.16 11.39
C GLU A 35 44.08 54.48 11.36
N TYR A 36 43.90 53.45 10.52
CA TYR A 36 42.72 52.56 10.54
C TYR A 36 42.69 51.60 11.74
N LEU A 37 43.84 51.18 12.26
CA LEU A 37 43.94 50.29 13.41
C LEU A 37 43.91 51.04 14.75
N GLY A 38 44.20 52.34 14.76
CA GLY A 38 44.38 53.17 15.95
C GLY A 38 43.15 53.92 16.45
N ASP A 39 42.08 54.01 15.65
CA ASP A 39 40.82 54.58 16.12
C ASP A 39 39.81 53.47 16.42
N GLU A 40 39.86 52.94 17.65
CA GLU A 40 38.87 52.00 18.20
C GLU A 40 37.44 52.45 17.89
N LYS A 41 37.17 53.76 17.95
CA LYS A 41 35.85 54.33 17.64
C LYS A 41 35.39 54.07 16.21
N THR A 42 36.29 54.06 15.23
CA THR A 42 35.93 53.80 13.83
C THR A 42 35.67 52.30 13.61
N LYS A 43 36.44 51.42 14.25
CA LYS A 43 36.17 49.97 14.23
C LYS A 43 34.85 49.62 14.93
N ASP A 44 34.59 50.21 16.09
CA ASP A 44 33.36 50.01 16.85
C ASP A 44 32.13 50.47 16.06
N LYS A 45 32.24 51.59 15.33
CA LYS A 45 31.19 52.05 14.41
C LYS A 45 30.92 51.07 13.26
N VAL A 46 31.97 50.53 12.65
CA VAL A 46 31.83 49.55 11.57
C VAL A 46 31.21 48.25 12.09
N ILE A 47 31.67 47.76 13.25
CA ILE A 47 31.11 46.57 13.91
C ILE A 47 29.64 46.79 14.26
N ALA A 48 29.28 47.94 14.83
CA ALA A 48 27.90 48.28 15.13
C ALA A 48 27.02 48.31 13.86
N SER A 49 27.50 48.90 12.77
CA SER A 49 26.76 48.94 11.50
C SER A 49 26.56 47.54 10.88
N LEU A 50 27.55 46.66 10.99
CA LEU A 50 27.46 45.28 10.52
C LEU A 50 26.52 44.45 11.39
N GLN A 51 26.52 44.68 12.71
CA GLN A 51 25.57 44.05 13.63
C GLN A 51 24.14 44.47 13.32
N GLU A 52 23.89 45.75 13.05
CA GLU A 52 22.58 46.25 12.60
C GLU A 52 22.16 45.60 11.27
N GLU A 53 23.07 45.47 10.31
CA GLU A 53 22.79 44.82 9.03
C GLU A 53 22.49 43.32 9.21
N VAL A 54 23.22 42.62 10.07
CA VAL A 54 22.94 41.20 10.40
C VAL A 54 21.57 41.05 11.03
N GLU A 55 21.18 41.92 11.97
CA GLU A 55 19.84 41.91 12.57
C GLU A 55 18.75 42.24 11.54
N ARG A 56 19.01 43.16 10.61
CA ARG A 56 18.10 43.45 9.49
C ARG A 56 17.91 42.21 8.60
N GLN A 57 18.99 41.53 8.22
CA GLN A 57 18.95 40.31 7.42
C GLN A 57 18.24 39.16 8.15
N LYS A 58 18.43 39.02 9.47
CA LYS A 58 17.68 38.04 10.27
C LYS A 58 16.18 38.31 10.26
N LYS A 59 15.76 39.58 10.40
CA LYS A 59 14.33 39.97 10.32
C LYS A 59 13.73 39.68 8.95
N LEU A 60 14.44 40.00 7.86
CA LEU A 60 13.99 39.70 6.50
C LEU A 60 13.83 38.20 6.26
N ARG A 61 14.80 37.38 6.69
CA ARG A 61 14.69 35.91 6.59
C ARG A 61 13.56 35.34 7.44
N ALA A 62 13.28 35.92 8.61
CA ALA A 62 12.15 35.52 9.45
C ALA A 62 10.80 35.88 8.79
N GLN A 63 10.70 37.05 8.17
CA GLN A 63 9.53 37.46 7.39
C GLN A 63 9.31 36.57 6.16
N GLU A 64 10.37 36.23 5.42
CA GLU A 64 10.30 35.31 4.28
C GLU A 64 9.83 33.91 4.72
N ARG A 65 10.38 33.37 5.82
CA ARG A 65 9.95 32.09 6.40
C ARG A 65 8.50 32.13 6.86
N SER A 66 8.07 33.23 7.48
CA SER A 66 6.68 33.43 7.90
C SER A 66 5.75 33.52 6.68
N GLY A 67 6.16 34.25 5.64
CA GLY A 67 5.42 34.37 4.39
C GLY A 67 5.28 33.02 3.69
N ARG A 68 6.36 32.23 3.61
CA ARG A 68 6.34 30.87 3.04
C ARG A 68 5.44 29.93 3.83
N THR A 69 5.55 29.93 5.16
CA THR A 69 4.70 29.12 6.04
C THR A 69 3.22 29.50 5.88
N ASN A 70 2.90 30.79 5.80
CA ASN A 70 1.54 31.27 5.60
C ASN A 70 1.00 30.89 4.22
N ALA A 71 1.80 31.05 3.15
CA ALA A 71 1.41 30.63 1.80
C ALA A 71 1.19 29.11 1.69
N GLU A 72 2.05 28.29 2.33
CA GLU A 72 1.85 26.84 2.42
C GLU A 72 0.56 26.49 3.17
N LYS A 73 0.25 27.21 4.26
CA LYS A 73 -0.99 27.02 5.03
C LYS A 73 -2.22 27.39 4.19
N GLU A 74 -2.22 28.55 3.54
CA GLU A 74 -3.31 28.99 2.67
C GLU A 74 -3.55 28.01 1.51
N ALA A 75 -2.47 27.51 0.89
CA ALA A 75 -2.55 26.49 -0.15
C ALA A 75 -3.17 25.18 0.37
N ARG A 76 -2.78 24.72 1.57
CA ARG A 76 -3.39 23.53 2.21
C ARG A 76 -4.87 23.75 2.51
N GLU A 77 -5.24 24.91 3.02
CA GLU A 77 -6.64 25.26 3.31
C GLU A 77 -7.49 25.36 2.03
N ALA A 78 -6.92 25.84 0.93
CA ALA A 78 -7.60 25.87 -0.37
C ALA A 78 -7.83 24.45 -0.93
N ILE A 79 -6.81 23.58 -0.86
CA ILE A 79 -6.92 22.16 -1.25
C ILE A 79 -7.96 21.45 -0.38
N GLN A 80 -7.94 21.68 0.94
CA GLN A 80 -8.87 21.07 1.87
C GLN A 80 -10.32 21.49 1.60
N ARG A 81 -10.58 22.79 1.38
CA ARG A 81 -11.91 23.28 1.00
C ARG A 81 -12.43 22.64 -0.29
N GLN A 82 -11.55 22.46 -1.28
CA GLN A 82 -11.93 21.76 -2.51
C GLN A 82 -12.25 20.29 -2.24
N GLN A 83 -11.45 19.60 -1.42
CA GLN A 83 -11.66 18.20 -1.03
C GLN A 83 -12.94 18.00 -0.22
N GLU A 84 -13.33 18.94 0.63
CA GLU A 84 -14.60 18.90 1.37
C GLU A 84 -15.82 18.92 0.43
N LEU A 85 -15.71 19.59 -0.72
CA LEU A 85 -16.78 19.68 -1.71
C LEU A 85 -16.83 18.45 -2.64
N THR A 86 -15.67 17.96 -3.10
CA THR A 86 -15.59 16.89 -4.12
C THR A 86 -15.35 15.50 -3.54
N GLY A 87 -15.03 15.40 -2.25
CA GLY A 87 -14.55 14.19 -1.60
C GLY A 87 -13.06 13.92 -1.87
N TYR A 88 -12.56 12.85 -1.24
CA TYR A 88 -11.18 12.39 -1.38
C TYR A 88 -11.09 11.35 -2.51
N LYS A 89 -10.17 11.59 -3.46
CA LYS A 89 -9.88 10.66 -4.54
C LYS A 89 -8.67 9.80 -4.16
N TYR A 90 -8.82 8.49 -4.25
CA TYR A 90 -7.75 7.52 -4.06
C TYR A 90 -7.48 6.80 -5.38
N GLU A 91 -6.21 6.48 -5.63
CA GLU A 91 -5.79 5.68 -6.77
C GLU A 91 -5.31 4.32 -6.28
N ALA A 92 -5.66 3.26 -7.01
CA ALA A 92 -5.16 1.94 -6.68
C ALA A 92 -3.63 1.89 -6.83
N ILE A 93 -2.95 1.30 -5.86
CA ILE A 93 -1.51 1.07 -5.86
C ILE A 93 -1.13 -0.23 -6.58
N GLY A 94 -2.09 -1.14 -6.76
CA GLY A 94 -1.87 -2.43 -7.38
C GLY A 94 -3.18 -3.15 -7.66
N GLN A 95 -3.05 -4.39 -8.11
CA GLN A 95 -4.18 -5.26 -8.42
C GLN A 95 -3.92 -6.68 -7.90
N VAL A 96 -4.96 -7.31 -7.38
CA VAL A 96 -4.91 -8.70 -6.94
C VAL A 96 -5.03 -9.63 -8.14
N GLN A 97 -4.17 -10.64 -8.17
CA GLN A 97 -4.29 -11.83 -8.99
C GLN A 97 -4.65 -12.99 -8.05
N SER A 98 -5.84 -13.56 -8.19
CA SER A 98 -6.44 -14.44 -7.16
C SER A 98 -6.81 -15.80 -7.74
N CYS A 99 -6.80 -16.83 -6.89
CA CYS A 99 -7.48 -18.10 -7.17
C CYS A 99 -9.01 -17.95 -7.25
N PHE A 100 -9.60 -16.89 -6.70
CA PHE A 100 -11.04 -16.63 -6.83
C PHE A 100 -11.30 -15.77 -8.06
N VAL A 101 -11.77 -16.40 -9.15
CA VAL A 101 -11.97 -15.71 -10.44
C VAL A 101 -13.16 -14.77 -10.41
N GLU A 102 -14.22 -15.16 -9.71
CA GLU A 102 -15.47 -14.40 -9.57
C GLU A 102 -15.89 -14.35 -8.09
N ARG A 103 -16.87 -13.49 -7.76
CA ARG A 103 -17.46 -13.43 -6.41
C ARG A 103 -18.01 -14.76 -5.91
N ARG A 104 -18.50 -15.63 -6.81
CA ARG A 104 -18.99 -16.97 -6.45
C ARG A 104 -17.80 -17.84 -6.05
N GLY A 105 -17.90 -18.49 -4.88
CA GLY A 105 -16.80 -19.26 -4.31
C GLY A 105 -15.78 -18.41 -3.53
N THR A 106 -15.79 -17.08 -3.65
CA THR A 106 -14.95 -16.23 -2.78
C THR A 106 -15.45 -16.33 -1.33
N PRO A 107 -14.58 -16.63 -0.35
CA PRO A 107 -15.00 -16.74 1.04
C PRO A 107 -15.46 -15.40 1.58
N ARG A 108 -16.34 -15.43 2.60
CA ARG A 108 -16.88 -14.22 3.23
C ARG A 108 -15.85 -13.46 4.06
N GLN A 109 -14.82 -14.15 4.54
CA GLN A 109 -13.72 -13.64 5.36
C GLN A 109 -12.46 -14.44 5.03
N SER A 110 -11.30 -13.78 5.06
CA SER A 110 -10.00 -14.35 4.66
C SER A 110 -9.57 -15.61 5.40
N THR A 111 -9.91 -15.73 6.68
CA THR A 111 -9.50 -16.86 7.53
C THR A 111 -10.23 -18.17 7.26
N LEU A 112 -11.28 -18.14 6.43
CA LEU A 112 -12.12 -19.33 6.19
C LEU A 112 -11.50 -20.29 5.17
N VAL A 113 -10.61 -19.82 4.30
CA VAL A 113 -9.90 -20.64 3.30
C VAL A 113 -8.40 -20.35 3.39
N PRO A 114 -7.68 -20.86 4.42
CA PRO A 114 -6.24 -20.65 4.56
C PRO A 114 -5.42 -21.13 3.35
N SER A 115 -5.93 -22.12 2.62
CA SER A 115 -5.30 -22.69 1.43
C SER A 115 -5.57 -21.87 0.15
N SER A 116 -6.29 -20.76 0.25
CA SER A 116 -6.40 -19.78 -0.84
C SER A 116 -5.04 -19.18 -1.17
N ARG A 117 -4.81 -18.89 -2.45
CA ARG A 117 -3.55 -18.37 -2.97
C ARG A 117 -3.81 -17.24 -3.95
N GLY A 118 -2.94 -16.24 -3.91
CA GLY A 118 -2.98 -15.11 -4.81
C GLY A 118 -1.71 -14.30 -4.71
N ARG A 119 -1.66 -13.20 -5.47
CA ARG A 119 -0.60 -12.21 -5.35
C ARG A 119 -1.10 -10.80 -5.63
N ILE A 120 -0.51 -9.83 -4.95
CA ILE A 120 -0.73 -8.42 -5.22
C ILE A 120 0.37 -7.95 -6.16
N LYS A 121 -0.01 -7.43 -7.33
CA LYS A 121 0.91 -6.81 -8.29
C LYS A 121 0.81 -5.29 -8.16
N LEU A 122 1.88 -4.63 -7.71
CA LEU A 122 1.94 -3.17 -7.67
C LEU A 122 2.02 -2.56 -9.08
N ARG A 123 1.50 -1.34 -9.20
CA ARG A 123 1.57 -0.54 -10.42
C ARG A 123 3.01 -0.16 -10.76
N THR A 124 3.23 0.14 -12.04
CA THR A 124 4.55 0.47 -12.59
C THR A 124 5.14 1.80 -12.08
N ASN A 125 4.30 2.70 -11.57
CA ASN A 125 4.74 3.96 -10.96
C ASN A 125 5.19 3.81 -9.49
N ILE A 126 4.96 2.66 -8.86
CA ILE A 126 5.39 2.40 -7.47
C ILE A 126 6.70 1.63 -7.47
N PRO A 127 7.81 2.22 -6.97
CA PRO A 127 9.12 1.57 -6.98
C PRO A 127 9.11 0.23 -6.21
N PRO A 128 9.72 -0.84 -6.74
CA PRO A 128 9.89 -2.11 -6.01
C PRO A 128 10.47 -1.97 -4.59
N SER A 129 11.37 -0.99 -4.39
CA SER A 129 11.99 -0.72 -3.09
C SER A 129 10.99 -0.30 -2.00
N SER A 130 9.75 0.09 -2.36
CA SER A 130 8.69 0.33 -1.38
C SER A 130 8.25 -0.93 -0.63
N LEU A 131 8.67 -2.12 -1.09
CA LEU A 131 8.39 -3.41 -0.45
C LEU A 131 9.56 -3.95 0.37
N GLU A 132 10.68 -3.20 0.48
CA GLU A 132 11.82 -3.62 1.30
C GLU A 132 11.40 -3.90 2.75
N CYS A 133 11.95 -4.97 3.32
CA CYS A 133 11.66 -5.49 4.66
C CYS A 133 10.23 -6.01 4.88
N LEU A 134 9.35 -6.00 3.88
CA LEU A 134 7.99 -6.52 4.04
C LEU A 134 7.99 -8.05 4.26
N ASP A 135 8.98 -8.74 3.72
CA ASP A 135 9.23 -10.18 3.90
C ASP A 135 9.57 -10.58 5.35
N GLN A 136 9.88 -9.62 6.23
CA GLN A 136 10.09 -9.84 7.66
C GLN A 136 8.78 -10.00 8.45
N PHE A 137 7.63 -9.69 7.83
CA PHE A 137 6.31 -9.82 8.43
C PHE A 137 5.62 -11.10 7.93
N SER A 138 4.86 -11.76 8.82
CA SER A 138 4.08 -12.94 8.44
C SER A 138 2.73 -12.57 7.81
N HIS A 139 2.17 -11.41 8.15
CA HIS A 139 0.83 -10.99 7.75
C HIS A 139 0.79 -9.52 7.35
N LEU A 140 -0.20 -9.21 6.52
CA LEU A 140 -0.40 -7.91 5.88
C LEU A 140 -1.86 -7.52 5.92
N TRP A 141 -2.14 -6.28 6.33
CA TRP A 141 -3.40 -5.61 6.03
C TRP A 141 -3.43 -5.19 4.56
N VAL A 142 -4.53 -5.53 3.89
CA VAL A 142 -4.83 -5.07 2.54
C VAL A 142 -6.09 -4.23 2.58
N ILE A 143 -5.97 -2.98 2.13
CA ILE A 143 -7.08 -2.06 1.93
C ILE A 143 -7.40 -2.07 0.43
N PHE A 144 -8.65 -2.36 0.07
CA PHE A 144 -9.03 -2.60 -1.32
C PHE A 144 -10.40 -2.03 -1.66
N ASP A 145 -10.72 -1.97 -2.94
CA ASP A 145 -12.05 -1.56 -3.41
C ASP A 145 -12.88 -2.79 -3.83
N PHE A 146 -14.15 -2.86 -3.39
CA PHE A 146 -15.11 -3.88 -3.86
C PHE A 146 -15.58 -3.56 -5.28
N HIS A 147 -14.69 -3.67 -6.25
CA HIS A 147 -14.92 -3.28 -7.65
C HIS A 147 -16.07 -4.04 -8.35
N GLU A 148 -16.40 -5.26 -7.91
CA GLU A 148 -17.56 -6.02 -8.40
C GLU A 148 -18.89 -5.70 -7.67
N ASN A 149 -18.91 -4.68 -6.81
CA ASN A 149 -20.11 -4.30 -6.08
C ASN A 149 -21.18 -3.74 -7.04
N THR A 150 -22.32 -4.42 -7.11
CA THR A 150 -23.40 -4.11 -8.06
C THR A 150 -24.23 -2.86 -7.71
N ASN A 151 -24.06 -2.28 -6.51
CA ASN A 151 -24.86 -1.13 -6.06
C ASN A 151 -24.24 0.23 -6.39
N VAL A 152 -23.05 0.28 -7.00
CA VAL A 152 -22.37 1.55 -7.35
C VAL A 152 -23.15 2.36 -8.42
N SER A 153 -23.96 1.69 -9.24
CA SER A 153 -24.75 2.32 -10.31
C SER A 153 -26.04 2.99 -9.85
N LYS A 154 -26.56 2.66 -8.66
CA LYS A 154 -27.77 3.27 -8.11
C LYS A 154 -27.38 4.48 -7.27
N LYS A 155 -27.08 5.60 -7.93
CA LYS A 155 -26.96 6.93 -7.29
C LYS A 155 -28.35 7.41 -6.85
N THR A 156 -28.98 6.73 -5.90
CA THR A 156 -30.09 7.30 -5.14
C THR A 156 -29.52 8.25 -4.10
N SER A 157 -30.24 9.34 -3.80
CA SER A 157 -29.87 10.33 -2.77
C SER A 157 -29.71 9.74 -1.36
N THR A 158 -30.14 8.49 -1.17
CA THR A 158 -30.22 7.83 0.14
C THR A 158 -29.61 6.43 0.05
N PHE A 159 -28.66 6.14 0.94
CA PHE A 159 -28.02 4.83 1.10
C PHE A 159 -28.84 3.96 2.06
N PRO A 160 -29.02 2.64 1.82
CA PRO A 160 -29.76 1.78 2.75
C PRO A 160 -29.07 1.72 4.13
N ALA A 161 -29.77 2.18 5.16
CA ALA A 161 -29.22 2.29 6.51
C ALA A 161 -29.08 0.95 7.24
N LYS A 162 -29.87 -0.06 6.86
CA LYS A 162 -29.89 -1.39 7.49
C LYS A 162 -29.72 -2.50 6.48
N ILE A 163 -29.02 -3.57 6.87
CA ILE A 163 -28.85 -4.79 6.08
C ILE A 163 -29.22 -6.01 6.91
N ALA A 164 -29.53 -7.14 6.26
CA ALA A 164 -29.76 -8.43 6.92
C ALA A 164 -28.53 -9.34 6.74
N PRO A 165 -27.62 -9.45 7.72
CA PRO A 165 -26.50 -10.38 7.66
C PRO A 165 -27.01 -11.82 7.58
N PRO A 166 -26.35 -12.71 6.81
CA PRO A 166 -26.76 -14.11 6.70
C PRO A 166 -26.93 -14.83 8.05
N ARG A 167 -26.05 -14.53 9.01
CA ARG A 167 -26.04 -15.14 10.36
C ARG A 167 -27.13 -14.63 11.30
N LEU A 168 -27.92 -13.62 10.90
CA LEU A 168 -28.91 -13.00 11.77
C LEU A 168 -30.35 -13.43 11.44
N GLY A 169 -30.53 -14.54 10.71
CA GLY A 169 -31.85 -15.15 10.51
C GLY A 169 -32.90 -14.21 9.91
N GLY A 170 -32.49 -13.28 9.04
CA GLY A 170 -33.37 -12.31 8.39
C GLY A 170 -33.62 -11.00 9.16
N GLN A 171 -33.18 -10.88 10.42
CA GLN A 171 -33.24 -9.59 11.11
C GLN A 171 -32.25 -8.59 10.48
N LYS A 172 -32.57 -7.29 10.61
CA LYS A 172 -31.79 -6.21 10.03
C LYS A 172 -31.03 -5.41 11.10
N VAL A 173 -29.75 -5.19 10.88
CA VAL A 173 -28.87 -4.33 11.72
C VAL A 173 -28.35 -3.15 10.92
N GLY A 174 -27.83 -2.14 11.62
CA GLY A 174 -27.21 -0.98 10.98
C GLY A 174 -26.05 -1.41 10.07
N LEU A 175 -25.93 -0.75 8.92
CA LEU A 175 -24.90 -1.03 7.93
C LEU A 175 -23.49 -1.09 8.55
N PHE A 176 -23.16 -0.10 9.37
CA PHE A 176 -21.84 0.04 9.98
C PHE A 176 -21.56 -0.97 11.09
N SER A 177 -22.57 -1.72 11.53
CA SER A 177 -22.41 -2.87 12.43
C SER A 177 -21.98 -4.15 11.69
N THR A 178 -21.66 -4.07 10.40
CA THR A 178 -21.38 -5.22 9.53
C THR A 178 -20.18 -4.96 8.62
N ARG A 179 -19.67 -6.02 7.98
CA ARG A 179 -18.62 -5.98 6.94
C ARG A 179 -19.16 -6.18 5.52
N THR A 180 -20.41 -5.79 5.25
CA THR A 180 -20.96 -5.89 3.90
C THR A 180 -20.16 -5.07 2.88
N PRO A 181 -20.00 -5.54 1.64
CA PRO A 181 -19.40 -4.75 0.56
C PRO A 181 -20.27 -3.55 0.15
N HIS A 182 -21.59 -3.62 0.37
CA HIS A 182 -22.52 -2.55 0.01
C HIS A 182 -22.46 -1.39 1.01
N ARG A 183 -21.49 -0.48 0.84
CA ARG A 183 -21.25 0.69 1.71
C ARG A 183 -21.17 2.00 0.90
N PRO A 184 -21.33 3.18 1.53
CA PRO A 184 -21.13 4.47 0.87
C PRO A 184 -19.78 4.58 0.16
N ASN A 185 -18.71 4.15 0.84
CA ASN A 185 -17.40 3.93 0.26
C ASN A 185 -17.15 2.42 0.26
N SER A 186 -17.02 1.82 -0.92
CA SER A 186 -16.87 0.37 -1.11
C SER A 186 -15.45 -0.11 -0.77
N ILE A 187 -14.92 0.34 0.37
CA ILE A 187 -13.59 -0.02 0.85
C ILE A 187 -13.68 -1.29 1.70
N GLY A 188 -12.90 -2.29 1.29
CA GLY A 188 -12.65 -3.52 2.01
C GLY A 188 -11.36 -3.45 2.83
N LEU A 189 -11.30 -4.28 3.86
CA LEU A 189 -10.14 -4.46 4.72
C LEU A 189 -10.02 -5.95 5.04
N THR A 190 -8.83 -6.51 4.80
CA THR A 190 -8.57 -7.93 5.05
C THR A 190 -7.15 -8.15 5.55
N VAL A 191 -6.96 -9.16 6.41
CA VAL A 191 -5.62 -9.66 6.79
C VAL A 191 -5.33 -10.87 5.95
N VAL A 192 -4.15 -10.90 5.34
CA VAL A 192 -3.64 -12.02 4.55
C VAL A 192 -2.27 -12.43 5.08
N LYS A 193 -1.88 -13.69 4.84
CA LYS A 193 -0.52 -14.16 5.09
C LYS A 193 0.39 -13.78 3.93
N ILE A 194 1.62 -13.35 4.22
CA ILE A 194 2.67 -13.14 3.22
C ILE A 194 3.41 -14.46 3.03
N ASP A 195 3.47 -14.96 1.79
CA ASP A 195 4.23 -16.16 1.45
C ASP A 195 5.58 -15.82 0.81
N ALA A 196 5.64 -14.74 0.02
CA ALA A 196 6.88 -14.23 -0.57
C ALA A 196 6.72 -12.77 -1.02
N VAL A 197 7.83 -12.04 -1.11
CA VAL A 197 7.90 -10.68 -1.67
C VAL A 197 9.02 -10.64 -2.69
N TYR A 198 8.74 -10.20 -3.91
CA TYR A 198 9.77 -10.07 -4.96
C TYR A 198 9.37 -9.07 -6.04
N GLY A 199 10.31 -8.22 -6.45
CA GLY A 199 10.05 -7.19 -7.46
C GLY A 199 8.86 -6.30 -7.06
N ARG A 200 7.75 -6.39 -7.79
CA ARG A 200 6.50 -5.65 -7.52
C ARG A 200 5.37 -6.56 -7.03
N TYR A 201 5.70 -7.75 -6.58
CA TYR A 201 4.76 -8.80 -6.24
C TYR A 201 4.85 -9.14 -4.76
N ILE A 202 3.68 -9.33 -4.16
CA ILE A 202 3.51 -9.90 -2.82
C ILE A 202 2.67 -11.14 -3.01
N GLU A 203 3.25 -12.33 -2.85
CA GLU A 203 2.50 -13.60 -2.82
C GLU A 203 1.80 -13.71 -1.47
N ILE A 204 0.51 -14.05 -1.53
CA ILE A 204 -0.37 -14.05 -0.37
C ILE A 204 -1.21 -15.33 -0.29
N SER A 205 -1.53 -15.73 0.94
CA SER A 205 -2.47 -16.82 1.22
C SER A 205 -3.48 -16.44 2.28
N GLY A 206 -4.56 -17.23 2.38
CA GLY A 206 -5.64 -16.98 3.33
C GLY A 206 -6.26 -15.61 3.09
N HIS A 207 -6.86 -15.39 1.91
CA HIS A 207 -7.47 -14.13 1.50
C HIS A 207 -8.90 -14.32 0.99
N ASP A 208 -9.65 -13.24 0.88
CA ASP A 208 -11.04 -13.16 0.42
C ASP A 208 -11.23 -12.20 -0.77
N LEU A 209 -10.16 -12.03 -1.55
CA LEU A 209 -10.07 -11.07 -2.65
C LEU A 209 -10.40 -11.73 -3.99
N VAL A 210 -11.31 -11.13 -4.76
CA VAL A 210 -11.62 -11.56 -6.14
C VAL A 210 -10.47 -11.15 -7.07
N ASN A 211 -10.22 -11.94 -8.11
CA ASN A 211 -9.24 -11.63 -9.14
C ASN A 211 -9.56 -10.28 -9.80
N GLY A 212 -8.55 -9.44 -9.95
CA GLY A 212 -8.73 -8.09 -10.48
C GLY A 212 -9.04 -7.03 -9.43
N THR A 213 -9.20 -7.40 -8.15
CA THR A 213 -9.47 -6.45 -7.06
C THR A 213 -8.42 -5.34 -6.99
N PRO A 214 -8.81 -4.06 -7.09
CA PRO A 214 -7.90 -2.93 -6.92
C PRO A 214 -7.45 -2.80 -5.46
N VAL A 215 -6.14 -2.74 -5.24
CA VAL A 215 -5.55 -2.51 -3.92
C VAL A 215 -5.32 -1.01 -3.75
N LEU A 216 -5.85 -0.43 -2.68
CA LEU A 216 -5.68 0.99 -2.33
C LEU A 216 -4.45 1.19 -1.45
N ASP A 217 -4.18 0.26 -0.54
CA ASP A 217 -3.02 0.33 0.35
C ASP A 217 -2.68 -1.05 0.95
N VAL A 218 -1.44 -1.19 1.43
CA VAL A 218 -0.99 -2.35 2.20
C VAL A 218 -0.21 -1.89 3.44
N LYS A 219 -0.44 -2.54 4.58
CA LYS A 219 0.27 -2.23 5.83
C LYS A 219 0.68 -3.51 6.57
N PRO A 220 1.87 -3.59 7.18
CA PRO A 220 2.24 -4.77 7.96
C PRO A 220 1.26 -4.96 9.12
N TYR A 221 0.90 -6.20 9.41
CA TYR A 221 0.14 -6.54 10.61
C TYR A 221 1.08 -6.55 11.81
N VAL A 222 0.76 -5.77 12.85
CA VAL A 222 1.61 -5.59 14.04
C VAL A 222 0.89 -6.03 15.31
N PRO A 223 1.60 -6.31 16.43
CA PRO A 223 0.96 -6.76 17.66
C PRO A 223 -0.16 -5.84 18.17
N MET A 224 -0.05 -4.53 17.92
CA MET A 224 -1.04 -3.54 18.34
C MET A 224 -2.36 -3.61 17.57
N ASP A 225 -2.41 -4.34 16.45
CA ASP A 225 -3.66 -4.57 15.71
C ASP A 225 -4.54 -5.64 16.38
N PHE A 226 -3.95 -6.48 17.24
CA PHE A 226 -4.68 -7.50 18.00
C PHE A 226 -5.22 -6.91 19.30
N ILE A 227 -6.55 -6.93 19.46
CA ILE A 227 -7.23 -6.54 20.69
C ILE A 227 -7.64 -7.83 21.43
N PRO A 228 -6.93 -8.23 22.50
CA PRO A 228 -7.37 -9.35 23.34
C PRO A 228 -8.73 -9.02 23.97
N ASP A 229 -9.53 -10.06 24.22
CA ASP A 229 -10.82 -9.95 24.90
C ASP A 229 -11.84 -8.99 24.24
N HIS A 230 -11.73 -8.79 22.92
CA HIS A 230 -12.68 -7.99 22.17
C HIS A 230 -14.11 -8.55 22.29
N VAL A 231 -15.09 -7.67 22.42
CA VAL A 231 -16.51 -8.03 22.48
C VAL A 231 -17.13 -7.91 21.09
N CYS A 232 -17.88 -8.93 20.68
CA CYS A 232 -18.75 -8.82 19.52
C CYS A 232 -20.11 -9.49 19.79
N PRO A 233 -21.17 -9.10 19.03
CA PRO A 233 -22.49 -9.71 19.19
C PRO A 233 -22.45 -11.23 18.95
N HIS A 234 -23.33 -11.98 19.62
CA HIS A 234 -23.34 -13.44 19.55
C HIS A 234 -23.43 -13.97 18.10
N TRP A 235 -24.21 -13.31 17.24
CA TRP A 235 -24.41 -13.70 15.83
C TRP A 235 -23.16 -13.53 14.95
N VAL A 236 -22.16 -12.77 15.42
CA VAL A 236 -20.83 -12.70 14.80
C VAL A 236 -19.98 -13.90 15.25
N ASN A 237 -19.98 -14.19 16.56
CA ASN A 237 -19.21 -15.27 17.16
C ASN A 237 -19.71 -16.69 16.87
N THR A 238 -20.97 -16.82 16.41
CA THR A 238 -21.54 -18.12 16.12
C THR A 238 -20.81 -18.76 14.94
N ARG A 239 -20.06 -19.83 15.20
CA ARG A 239 -19.37 -20.67 14.18
C ARG A 239 -20.37 -21.58 13.48
N SER A 240 -21.35 -20.99 12.79
CA SER A 240 -22.35 -21.75 12.01
C SER A 240 -21.93 -21.98 10.55
N ASP A 241 -20.76 -21.50 10.15
CA ASP A 241 -20.30 -21.54 8.75
C ASP A 241 -19.73 -22.92 8.35
N HIS A 242 -19.55 -23.83 9.31
CA HIS A 242 -19.18 -25.22 9.04
C HIS A 242 -20.45 -26.07 9.12
N LEU A 243 -21.19 -26.19 8.02
CA LEU A 243 -21.84 -27.46 7.77
C LEU A 243 -20.70 -28.37 7.33
N ALA A 244 -20.24 -29.24 8.23
CA ALA A 244 -19.16 -30.18 7.98
C ALA A 244 -19.61 -31.31 7.03
N GLN A 245 -20.19 -30.94 5.89
CA GLN A 245 -20.40 -31.89 4.82
C GLN A 245 -19.04 -32.19 4.19
N PRO A 246 -18.57 -33.45 4.19
CA PRO A 246 -17.35 -33.80 3.47
C PRO A 246 -17.48 -33.40 2.01
N VAL A 247 -16.38 -32.91 1.45
CA VAL A 247 -16.25 -32.65 0.02
C VAL A 247 -15.50 -33.82 -0.60
N GLU A 248 -16.20 -34.55 -1.47
CA GLU A 248 -15.68 -35.72 -2.17
C GLU A 248 -15.44 -35.43 -3.65
N PHE A 249 -14.36 -35.98 -4.18
CA PHE A 249 -13.99 -35.85 -5.59
C PHE A 249 -14.34 -37.14 -6.33
N ALA A 250 -14.98 -37.03 -7.49
CA ALA A 250 -15.04 -38.15 -8.42
C ALA A 250 -13.63 -38.57 -8.87
N SER A 251 -13.45 -39.85 -9.20
CA SER A 251 -12.15 -40.38 -9.65
C SER A 251 -11.60 -39.62 -10.87
N GLU A 252 -12.47 -39.32 -11.83
CA GLU A 252 -12.15 -38.56 -13.05
C GLU A 252 -11.63 -37.14 -12.74
N VAL A 253 -12.14 -36.52 -11.66
CA VAL A 253 -11.69 -35.19 -11.22
C VAL A 253 -10.26 -35.27 -10.69
N THR A 254 -9.95 -36.28 -9.88
CA THR A 254 -8.60 -36.48 -9.33
C THR A 254 -7.57 -36.75 -10.44
N GLU A 255 -7.94 -37.54 -11.44
CA GLU A 255 -7.12 -37.79 -12.63
C GLU A 255 -6.89 -36.52 -13.45
N THR A 256 -7.94 -35.72 -13.62
CA THR A 256 -7.87 -34.43 -14.31
C THR A 256 -6.95 -33.46 -13.58
N LEU A 257 -7.12 -33.28 -12.26
CA LEU A 257 -6.25 -32.42 -11.45
C LEU A 257 -4.79 -32.89 -11.51
N THR A 258 -4.55 -34.20 -11.42
CA THR A 258 -3.21 -34.78 -11.57
C THR A 258 -2.57 -34.42 -12.91
N THR A 259 -3.34 -34.50 -13.99
CA THR A 259 -2.88 -34.15 -15.34
C THR A 259 -2.57 -32.65 -15.45
N LEU A 260 -3.44 -31.78 -14.94
CA LEU A 260 -3.27 -30.33 -15.02
C LEU A 260 -2.10 -29.83 -14.18
N VAL A 261 -1.89 -30.41 -12.98
CA VAL A 261 -0.73 -30.12 -12.14
C VAL A 261 0.58 -30.54 -12.82
N LYS A 262 0.63 -31.75 -13.40
CA LYS A 262 1.81 -32.23 -14.15
C LYS A 262 2.13 -31.37 -15.38
N GLN A 263 1.12 -30.76 -16.00
CA GLN A 263 1.25 -29.87 -17.14
C GLN A 263 1.49 -28.40 -16.74
N GLU A 264 1.62 -28.10 -15.44
CA GLU A 264 1.79 -26.73 -14.91
C GLU A 264 0.71 -25.75 -15.39
N LYS A 265 -0.53 -26.23 -15.53
CA LYS A 265 -1.66 -25.42 -16.04
C LYS A 265 -2.36 -24.58 -14.98
N LEU A 266 -2.15 -24.89 -13.71
CA LEU A 266 -2.67 -24.11 -12.57
C LEU A 266 -1.74 -22.94 -12.26
N ARG A 267 -2.27 -21.79 -11.84
CA ARG A 267 -1.46 -20.58 -11.63
C ARG A 267 -0.79 -20.60 -10.27
N PHE A 268 -1.48 -21.13 -9.26
CA PHE A 268 -1.06 -20.98 -7.86
C PHE A 268 -0.75 -22.30 -7.16
N TYR A 269 -1.16 -23.43 -7.73
CA TYR A 269 -1.06 -24.74 -7.09
C TYR A 269 -0.12 -25.67 -7.85
N LYS A 270 0.85 -26.25 -7.14
CA LYS A 270 1.89 -27.13 -7.70
C LYS A 270 1.68 -28.61 -7.38
N THR A 271 0.78 -28.92 -6.46
CA THR A 271 0.47 -30.28 -6.05
C THR A 271 -1.04 -30.50 -6.11
N VAL A 272 -1.45 -31.76 -6.31
CA VAL A 272 -2.87 -32.15 -6.30
C VAL A 272 -3.45 -31.99 -4.90
N GLU A 273 -2.65 -32.23 -3.86
CA GLU A 273 -3.04 -32.06 -2.47
C GLU A 273 -3.41 -30.59 -2.18
N ASP A 274 -2.54 -29.64 -2.50
CA ASP A 274 -2.77 -28.22 -2.21
C ASP A 274 -4.05 -27.68 -2.89
N VAL A 275 -4.25 -28.01 -4.18
CA VAL A 275 -5.45 -27.55 -4.90
C VAL A 275 -6.71 -28.23 -4.38
N SER A 276 -6.62 -29.53 -4.02
CA SER A 276 -7.77 -30.25 -3.48
C SER A 276 -8.18 -29.68 -2.12
N THR A 277 -7.22 -29.45 -1.23
CA THR A 277 -7.48 -28.81 0.08
C THR A 277 -8.14 -27.45 -0.08
N ALA A 278 -7.62 -26.60 -0.98
CA ALA A 278 -8.21 -25.28 -1.22
C ALA A 278 -9.64 -25.34 -1.76
N ILE A 279 -9.93 -26.27 -2.68
CA ILE A 279 -11.28 -26.49 -3.21
C ILE A 279 -12.22 -26.99 -2.10
N GLN A 280 -11.77 -27.92 -1.26
CA GLN A 280 -12.55 -28.44 -0.13
C GLN A 280 -12.91 -27.32 0.85
N GLU A 281 -11.92 -26.55 1.30
CA GLU A 281 -12.12 -25.41 2.19
C GLU A 281 -13.10 -24.39 1.58
N MET A 282 -12.99 -24.12 0.28
CA MET A 282 -13.88 -23.21 -0.44
C MET A 282 -15.33 -23.70 -0.48
N LEU A 283 -15.55 -24.95 -0.91
CA LEU A 283 -16.89 -25.49 -1.16
C LEU A 283 -17.69 -25.73 0.13
N VAL A 284 -17.04 -26.07 1.25
CA VAL A 284 -17.70 -26.19 2.56
C VAL A 284 -18.41 -24.89 2.98
N LEU A 285 -17.94 -23.74 2.49
CA LEU A 285 -18.51 -22.43 2.81
C LEU A 285 -19.69 -22.03 1.92
N ASP A 286 -20.03 -22.84 0.91
CA ASP A 286 -21.11 -22.56 -0.01
C ASP A 286 -22.48 -22.65 0.67
N ILE A 287 -23.09 -21.48 0.89
CA ILE A 287 -24.37 -21.32 1.57
C ILE A 287 -25.58 -21.55 0.66
N ARG A 288 -25.40 -21.83 -0.63
CA ARG A 288 -26.52 -22.08 -1.56
C ARG A 288 -27.32 -23.31 -1.15
N SER A 289 -26.65 -24.32 -0.61
CA SER A 289 -27.25 -25.51 0.01
C SER A 289 -28.24 -25.18 1.13
N VAL A 290 -28.03 -24.05 1.83
CA VAL A 290 -28.83 -23.64 2.99
C VAL A 290 -30.04 -22.79 2.58
N HIS A 291 -29.90 -21.93 1.57
CA HIS A 291 -30.94 -20.96 1.19
C HIS A 291 -31.96 -21.49 0.17
N GLN A 292 -31.65 -22.57 -0.55
CA GLN A 292 -32.59 -23.21 -1.49
C GLN A 292 -33.49 -24.27 -0.80
N GLY A 293 -33.42 -24.35 0.53
CA GLY A 293 -34.08 -25.39 1.32
C GLY A 293 -33.19 -26.62 1.39
N ARG A 294 -32.80 -27.01 2.61
CA ARG A 294 -32.11 -28.27 2.89
C ARG A 294 -32.83 -29.41 2.16
N GLY A 295 -32.12 -30.14 1.29
CA GLY A 295 -32.65 -31.32 0.60
C GLY A 295 -33.74 -31.05 -0.46
N LYS A 296 -33.82 -29.85 -1.05
CA LYS A 296 -34.76 -29.54 -2.15
C LYS A 296 -34.14 -29.13 -3.48
N ALA A 297 -32.81 -28.98 -3.55
CA ALA A 297 -32.18 -29.10 -4.86
C ALA A 297 -32.49 -30.53 -5.33
N ALA A 298 -33.06 -30.69 -6.53
CA ALA A 298 -33.21 -32.01 -7.11
C ALA A 298 -31.84 -32.70 -7.06
N GLU A 299 -31.76 -34.00 -6.77
CA GLU A 299 -30.48 -34.74 -6.70
C GLU A 299 -29.60 -34.53 -7.96
N GLU A 300 -30.22 -34.10 -9.06
CA GLU A 300 -29.60 -33.81 -10.36
C GLU A 300 -29.08 -32.37 -10.52
N GLN A 301 -29.29 -31.45 -9.56
CA GLN A 301 -28.91 -30.05 -9.74
C GLN A 301 -27.39 -29.87 -9.57
N ILE A 302 -26.74 -29.55 -10.68
CA ILE A 302 -25.31 -29.25 -10.74
C ILE A 302 -25.09 -27.74 -10.57
N PHE A 303 -24.20 -27.38 -9.64
CA PHE A 303 -23.69 -26.04 -9.48
C PHE A 303 -22.30 -25.92 -10.09
N MET A 304 -21.99 -24.73 -10.59
CA MET A 304 -20.69 -24.41 -11.13
C MET A 304 -20.07 -23.24 -10.37
N CYS A 305 -18.75 -23.27 -10.21
CA CYS A 305 -17.93 -22.12 -9.82
C CYS A 305 -16.57 -22.16 -10.51
N ARG A 306 -15.92 -20.99 -10.64
CA ARG A 306 -14.55 -20.88 -11.15
C ARG A 306 -13.53 -20.71 -10.03
N PHE A 307 -12.44 -21.46 -10.12
CA PHE A 307 -11.34 -21.43 -9.16
C PHE A 307 -10.00 -21.63 -9.88
N ASP A 308 -9.05 -20.71 -9.69
CA ASP A 308 -7.79 -20.64 -10.43
C ASP A 308 -8.00 -20.70 -11.96
N ASN A 309 -7.52 -21.74 -12.63
CA ASN A 309 -7.75 -22.01 -14.05
C ASN A 309 -8.73 -23.18 -14.23
N LEU A 310 -9.63 -23.37 -13.29
CA LEU A 310 -10.60 -24.46 -13.26
C LEU A 310 -12.02 -23.94 -13.29
N GLU A 311 -12.87 -24.68 -13.98
CA GLU A 311 -14.31 -24.67 -13.80
C GLU A 311 -14.70 -25.96 -13.07
N ILE A 312 -15.36 -25.82 -11.93
CA ILE A 312 -15.68 -26.90 -11.00
C ILE A 312 -17.19 -27.05 -10.96
N ASP A 313 -17.65 -28.23 -11.39
CA ASP A 313 -19.05 -28.65 -11.30
C ASP A 313 -19.22 -29.56 -10.09
N PHE A 314 -20.21 -29.26 -9.24
CA PHE A 314 -20.46 -30.01 -8.02
C PHE A 314 -21.95 -30.07 -7.68
N GLN A 315 -22.33 -31.11 -6.94
CA GLN A 315 -23.65 -31.32 -6.39
C GLN A 315 -23.60 -31.14 -4.87
N THR A 316 -24.64 -30.56 -4.29
CA THR A 316 -24.81 -30.56 -2.83
C THR A 316 -25.89 -31.56 -2.44
N LEU A 317 -25.45 -32.68 -1.87
CA LEU A 317 -26.31 -33.75 -1.39
C LEU A 317 -26.63 -33.54 0.11
N GLU A 318 -27.46 -34.41 0.68
CA GLU A 318 -27.87 -34.30 2.08
C GLU A 318 -26.70 -34.47 3.06
N ASP A 319 -25.78 -35.37 2.75
CA ASP A 319 -24.65 -35.75 3.59
C ASP A 319 -23.31 -35.16 3.14
N LYS A 320 -23.15 -34.80 1.86
CA LYS A 320 -21.87 -34.39 1.28
C LYS A 320 -21.98 -33.39 0.13
N ILE A 321 -20.86 -32.79 -0.22
CA ILE A 321 -20.67 -32.07 -1.48
C ILE A 321 -19.87 -32.97 -2.41
N HIS A 322 -20.41 -33.30 -3.58
CA HIS A 322 -19.75 -34.18 -4.54
C HIS A 322 -19.31 -33.40 -5.77
N ILE A 323 -18.01 -33.34 -6.02
CA ILE A 323 -17.44 -32.69 -7.21
C ILE A 323 -17.50 -33.69 -8.36
N VAL A 324 -18.36 -33.41 -9.33
CA VAL A 324 -18.67 -34.31 -10.44
C VAL A 324 -17.70 -34.14 -11.60
N LYS A 325 -17.23 -32.91 -11.83
CA LYS A 325 -16.39 -32.60 -12.99
C LYS A 325 -15.51 -31.39 -12.71
N CYS A 326 -14.31 -31.42 -13.28
CA CYS A 326 -13.39 -30.29 -13.28
C CYS A 326 -12.87 -30.12 -14.71
N THR A 327 -12.91 -28.91 -15.24
CA THR A 327 -12.39 -28.62 -16.57
C THR A 327 -11.39 -27.48 -16.53
N TYR A 328 -10.36 -27.56 -17.38
CA TYR A 328 -9.40 -26.48 -17.53
C TYR A 328 -10.06 -25.30 -18.24
N CYS A 329 -10.18 -24.19 -17.52
CA CYS A 329 -10.79 -22.94 -17.98
C CYS A 329 -9.88 -21.77 -17.58
N PRO A 330 -8.90 -21.40 -18.43
CA PRO A 330 -7.91 -20.38 -18.08
C PRO A 330 -8.59 -19.05 -17.76
N SER A 331 -8.12 -18.41 -16.71
CA SER A 331 -8.50 -17.04 -16.36
C SER A 331 -7.77 -16.07 -17.27
N THR A 332 -8.52 -15.19 -17.96
CA THR A 332 -7.99 -14.12 -18.82
C THR A 332 -7.26 -13.05 -18.03
#